data_AF-A0A0U1MW70-F1
#
_entry.id   AF-A0A0U1MW70-F1
#
_cell.length_a   1.000
_cell.length_b   1.000
_cell.length_c   1.000
_cell.angle_alpha   90.00
_cell.angle_beta   90.00
_cell.angle_gamma   90.00
#
_symmetry.space_group_name_H-M   'P 1'
#
loop_
_entity.id
_entity.type
_entity.pdbx_description
1 polymer ?
#
loop_
_entity_poly.entity_id
_entity_poly.type
_entity_poly.pdbx_seq_one_letter_code
_entity_poly.pdbx_strand_id
1 'polypeptide(L)'
;MELKVDDFVKNIKRPYLTVLGVFVVAYSLFFDSLMFFYGKLYDKLPVYLLVFMAFTAVILIMMYIQEKNENYKVEKRYVVRYLTLNVIVGYTLPLLLASIYVFGVAGFGFDVFNYWLGIVMMLFISWLGLFLFYKNEFDSENPNKAVNVIAIIIKLFAFGGLFYISTIVPNTADEEKFIYTSILINLASDALLVRSYFNYALYKSIKKDIENESQVQTPV
;
A
#
# COMPACT_ATOMS: atom_id res chain seq x y z
N MET A 1 -28.30 -10.47 -13.46
CA MET A 1 -27.02 -11.03 -12.97
C MET A 1 -27.02 -10.82 -11.47
N GLU A 2 -27.28 -11.85 -10.67
CA GLU A 2 -27.27 -11.74 -9.20
C GLU A 2 -25.81 -11.54 -8.75
N LEU A 3 -25.49 -10.35 -8.24
CA LEU A 3 -24.21 -10.07 -7.60
C LEU A 3 -24.17 -10.81 -6.25
N LYS A 4 -23.29 -11.80 -6.13
CA LYS A 4 -23.15 -12.58 -4.89
C LYS A 4 -22.05 -11.99 -4.02
N VAL A 5 -22.24 -12.03 -2.70
CA VAL A 5 -21.26 -11.59 -1.68
C VAL A 5 -19.86 -12.15 -1.96
N ASP A 6 -19.81 -13.40 -2.43
CA ASP A 6 -18.60 -14.11 -2.83
C ASP A 6 -17.77 -13.38 -3.89
N ASP A 7 -18.40 -12.74 -4.87
CA ASP A 7 -17.69 -12.06 -5.96
C ASP A 7 -16.93 -10.83 -5.45
N PHE A 8 -17.53 -10.09 -4.50
CA PHE A 8 -16.86 -8.97 -3.85
C PHE A 8 -15.69 -9.42 -2.98
N VAL A 9 -15.86 -10.51 -2.21
CA VAL A 9 -14.78 -11.05 -1.39
C VAL A 9 -13.62 -11.57 -2.25
N LYS A 10 -13.90 -12.21 -3.40
CA LYS A 10 -12.86 -12.60 -4.37
C LYS A 10 -12.10 -11.40 -4.90
N ASN A 11 -12.78 -10.30 -5.23
CA ASN A 11 -12.15 -9.07 -5.71
C ASN A 11 -11.27 -8.40 -4.64
N ILE A 12 -11.69 -8.42 -3.37
CA ILE A 12 -10.85 -7.93 -2.26
C ILE A 12 -9.63 -8.82 -2.08
N LYS A 13 -9.80 -10.15 -2.12
CA LYS A 13 -8.71 -11.12 -1.97
C LYS A 13 -7.69 -11.03 -3.11
N ARG A 14 -8.13 -10.69 -4.32
CA ARG A 14 -7.31 -10.56 -5.54
C ARG A 14 -7.31 -9.11 -6.04
N PRO A 15 -6.57 -8.21 -5.39
CA PRO A 15 -6.53 -6.80 -5.75
C PRO A 15 -5.63 -6.50 -6.96
N TYR A 16 -4.99 -7.52 -7.57
CA TYR A 16 -3.98 -7.37 -8.64
C TYR A 16 -2.67 -6.70 -8.18
N LEU A 17 -2.51 -6.45 -6.87
CA LEU A 17 -1.28 -5.93 -6.27
C LEU A 17 -0.10 -6.89 -6.44
N THR A 18 -0.33 -8.21 -6.55
CA THR A 18 0.78 -9.16 -6.75
C THR A 18 1.49 -8.95 -8.08
N VAL A 19 0.78 -8.58 -9.15
CA VAL A 19 1.40 -8.31 -10.46
C VAL A 19 2.30 -7.07 -10.37
N LEU A 20 1.79 -5.99 -9.77
CA LEU A 20 2.58 -4.78 -9.50
C LEU A 20 3.75 -5.09 -8.57
N GLY A 21 3.52 -5.91 -7.54
CA GLY A 21 4.53 -6.30 -6.56
C GLY A 21 5.68 -7.08 -7.17
N VAL A 22 5.41 -8.05 -8.07
CA VAL A 22 6.46 -8.79 -8.79
C VAL A 22 7.31 -7.84 -9.61
N PHE A 23 6.69 -6.89 -10.33
CA PHE A 23 7.42 -5.89 -11.11
C PHE A 23 8.32 -5.01 -10.22
N VAL A 24 7.76 -4.43 -9.14
CA VAL A 24 8.49 -3.55 -8.24
C VAL A 24 9.63 -4.28 -7.52
N VAL A 25 9.42 -5.52 -7.11
CA VAL A 25 10.46 -6.34 -6.47
C VAL A 25 11.58 -6.66 -7.45
N ALA A 26 11.27 -7.12 -8.65
CA ALA A 26 12.29 -7.43 -9.66
C ALA A 26 13.11 -6.18 -10.01
N TYR A 27 12.43 -5.04 -10.17
CA TYR A 27 13.09 -3.76 -10.42
C TYR A 27 13.97 -3.32 -9.24
N SER A 28 13.46 -3.39 -8.01
CA SER A 28 14.22 -2.97 -6.83
C SER A 28 15.42 -3.88 -6.59
N LEU A 29 15.25 -5.21 -6.68
CA LEU A 29 16.36 -6.15 -6.54
C LEU A 29 17.46 -5.92 -7.58
N PHE A 30 17.12 -5.56 -8.82
CA PHE A 30 18.10 -5.24 -9.85
C PHE A 30 18.96 -4.03 -9.43
N PHE A 31 18.33 -2.92 -9.04
CA PHE A 31 19.05 -1.71 -8.64
C PHE A 31 19.76 -1.85 -7.29
N ASP A 32 19.11 -2.46 -6.30
CA ASP A 32 19.69 -2.73 -4.98
C ASP A 32 20.94 -3.60 -5.12
N SER A 33 20.92 -4.62 -5.98
CA SER A 33 22.10 -5.46 -6.24
C SER A 33 23.24 -4.65 -6.86
N LEU A 34 22.95 -3.81 -7.86
CA LEU A 34 23.96 -2.93 -8.47
C LEU A 34 24.61 -2.03 -7.43
N MET A 35 23.80 -1.37 -6.59
CA MET A 35 24.26 -0.47 -5.53
C MET A 35 25.03 -1.22 -4.45
N PHE A 36 24.57 -2.41 -4.07
CA PHE A 36 25.22 -3.24 -3.05
C PHE A 36 26.64 -3.63 -3.43
N PHE A 37 26.84 -4.11 -4.66
CA PHE A 37 28.16 -4.49 -5.15
C PHE A 37 29.06 -3.28 -5.42
N TYR A 38 28.52 -2.21 -6.02
CA TYR A 38 29.29 -1.00 -6.31
C TYR A 38 29.75 -0.28 -5.03
N GLY A 39 28.85 -0.11 -4.07
CA GLY A 39 29.11 0.53 -2.77
C GLY A 39 29.86 -0.34 -1.76
N LYS A 40 30.15 -1.61 -2.09
CA LYS A 40 30.77 -2.60 -1.19
C LYS A 40 30.08 -2.64 0.18
N LEU A 41 28.74 -2.79 0.16
CA LEU A 41 27.88 -2.62 1.33
C LEU A 41 27.87 -3.77 2.34
N TYR A 42 28.72 -4.79 2.17
CA TYR A 42 28.75 -6.02 2.98
C TYR A 42 28.64 -5.80 4.49
N ASP A 43 29.39 -4.83 5.04
CA ASP A 43 29.40 -4.52 6.48
C ASP A 43 28.84 -3.12 6.81
N LYS A 44 28.31 -2.42 5.79
CA LYS A 44 27.87 -1.02 5.91
C LYS A 44 26.38 -0.83 5.78
N LEU A 45 25.65 -1.88 5.37
CA LEU A 45 24.23 -1.77 5.17
C LEU A 45 23.52 -1.51 6.52
N PRO A 46 22.74 -0.42 6.64
CA PRO A 46 22.03 -0.13 7.86
C PRO A 46 21.06 -1.24 8.25
N VAL A 47 21.04 -1.59 9.55
CA VAL A 47 20.20 -2.69 10.08
C VAL A 47 18.71 -2.48 9.78
N TYR A 48 18.22 -1.23 9.78
CA TYR A 48 16.83 -0.94 9.49
C TYR A 48 16.42 -1.35 8.06
N LEU A 49 17.34 -1.27 7.08
CA LEU A 49 17.07 -1.74 5.71
C LEU A 49 16.99 -3.26 5.64
N LEU A 50 17.83 -3.98 6.38
CA LEU A 50 17.75 -5.44 6.49
C LEU A 50 16.41 -5.87 7.09
N VAL A 51 15.99 -5.22 8.17
CA VAL A 51 14.68 -5.48 8.81
C VAL A 51 13.54 -5.17 7.83
N PHE A 52 13.64 -4.06 7.11
CA PHE A 52 12.64 -3.66 6.11
C PHE A 52 12.54 -4.66 4.94
N MET A 53 13.67 -5.14 4.41
CA MET A 53 13.68 -6.17 3.36
C MET A 53 13.06 -7.49 3.83
N ALA A 54 13.43 -7.94 5.04
CA ALA A 54 12.86 -9.15 5.63
C ALA A 54 11.34 -9.02 5.82
N PHE A 55 10.89 -7.87 6.35
CA PHE A 55 9.47 -7.54 6.46
C PHE A 55 8.76 -7.57 5.10
N THR A 56 9.36 -6.93 4.09
CA THR A 56 8.84 -6.86 2.72
C THR A 56 8.66 -8.25 2.11
N ALA A 57 9.66 -9.12 2.26
CA ALA A 57 9.57 -10.50 1.79
C ALA A 57 8.40 -11.25 2.44
N VAL A 58 8.26 -11.13 3.77
CA VAL A 58 7.19 -11.80 4.53
C VAL A 58 5.80 -11.34 4.06
N ILE A 59 5.56 -10.04 3.94
CA ILE A 59 4.23 -9.54 3.54
C ILE A 59 3.88 -9.92 2.09
N LEU A 60 4.86 -9.99 1.19
CA LEU A 60 4.64 -10.38 -0.21
C LEU A 60 4.33 -11.87 -0.32
N ILE A 61 5.01 -12.71 0.46
CA ILE A 61 4.67 -14.14 0.58
C ILE A 61 3.24 -14.29 1.10
N MET A 62 2.88 -13.55 2.16
CA MET A 62 1.50 -13.59 2.68
C MET A 62 0.49 -13.17 1.61
N MET A 63 0.80 -12.14 0.81
CA MET A 63 -0.06 -11.65 -0.27
C MET A 63 -0.25 -12.71 -1.36
N TYR A 64 0.84 -13.35 -1.77
CA TYR A 64 0.81 -14.43 -2.75
C TYR A 64 -0.06 -15.60 -2.27
N ILE A 65 0.11 -16.03 -1.01
CA ILE A 65 -0.71 -17.08 -0.40
C ILE A 65 -2.18 -16.65 -0.39
N GLN A 66 -2.48 -15.40 0.00
CA GLN A 66 -3.84 -14.86 -0.03
C GLN A 66 -4.44 -14.95 -1.43
N GLU A 67 -3.75 -14.54 -2.49
CA GLU A 67 -4.33 -14.57 -3.84
C GLU A 67 -4.57 -15.99 -4.37
N LYS A 68 -3.62 -16.90 -4.11
CA LYS A 68 -3.62 -18.27 -4.62
C LYS A 68 -4.53 -19.23 -3.86
N ASN A 69 -4.81 -18.99 -2.58
CA ASN A 69 -5.65 -19.89 -1.79
C ASN A 69 -7.08 -19.99 -2.35
N GLU A 70 -7.50 -21.17 -2.82
CA GLU A 70 -8.86 -21.36 -3.36
C GLU A 70 -9.92 -21.37 -2.26
N ASN A 71 -9.54 -21.79 -1.05
CA ASN A 71 -10.41 -21.82 0.12
C ASN A 71 -10.38 -20.47 0.83
N TYR A 72 -11.34 -19.60 0.54
CA TYR A 72 -11.51 -18.30 1.21
C TYR A 72 -12.74 -18.27 2.10
N LYS A 73 -12.72 -17.34 3.06
CA LYS A 73 -13.82 -17.14 4.01
C LYS A 73 -14.45 -15.78 3.81
N VAL A 74 -15.77 -15.74 3.86
CA VAL A 74 -16.58 -14.53 3.65
C VAL A 74 -16.96 -13.82 4.95
N GLU A 75 -16.57 -14.37 6.11
CA GLU A 75 -16.84 -13.71 7.39
C GLU A 75 -16.07 -12.38 7.48
N LYS A 76 -16.70 -11.38 8.08
CA LYS A 76 -16.19 -10.00 8.17
C LYS A 76 -14.74 -9.92 8.64
N ARG A 77 -14.35 -10.72 9.64
CA ARG A 77 -12.96 -10.76 10.16
C ARG A 77 -11.92 -11.12 9.10
N TYR A 78 -12.25 -12.04 8.19
CA TYR A 78 -11.33 -12.48 7.14
C TYR A 78 -11.29 -11.46 6.01
N VAL A 79 -12.43 -10.87 5.64
CA VAL A 79 -12.51 -9.81 4.62
C VAL A 79 -11.68 -8.59 5.05
N VAL A 80 -11.79 -8.18 6.31
CA VAL A 80 -10.96 -7.11 6.89
C VAL A 80 -9.49 -7.49 6.83
N ARG A 81 -9.12 -8.72 7.21
CA ARG A 81 -7.74 -9.20 7.12
C ARG A 81 -7.20 -9.13 5.70
N TYR A 82 -8.00 -9.52 4.69
CA TYR A 82 -7.60 -9.43 3.29
C TYR A 82 -7.33 -7.98 2.87
N LEU A 83 -8.23 -7.06 3.22
CA LEU A 83 -8.07 -5.64 2.93
C LEU A 83 -6.86 -5.03 3.66
N THR A 84 -6.63 -5.39 4.92
CA THR A 84 -5.45 -4.94 5.68
C THR A 84 -4.16 -5.38 5.01
N LEU A 85 -4.07 -6.64 4.56
CA LEU A 85 -2.88 -7.13 3.86
C LEU A 85 -2.66 -6.38 2.54
N ASN A 86 -3.74 -6.13 1.77
CA ASN A 86 -3.65 -5.35 0.54
C ASN A 86 -3.07 -3.96 0.82
N VAL A 87 -3.55 -3.27 1.86
CA VAL A 87 -3.07 -1.94 2.27
C VAL A 87 -1.59 -1.99 2.64
N ILE A 88 -1.19 -2.93 3.49
CA ILE A 88 0.21 -3.08 3.93
C ILE A 88 1.12 -3.28 2.71
N VAL A 89 0.74 -4.16 1.78
CA VAL A 89 1.50 -4.40 0.55
C VAL A 89 1.53 -3.16 -0.33
N GLY A 90 0.36 -2.55 -0.58
CA GLY A 90 0.22 -1.38 -1.45
C GLY A 90 1.10 -0.20 -1.04
N TYR A 91 1.31 0.03 0.26
CA TYR A 91 2.23 1.08 0.73
C TYR A 91 3.66 0.60 0.97
N THR A 92 3.90 -0.71 1.01
CA THR A 92 5.27 -1.24 1.04
C THR A 92 5.93 -1.18 -0.34
N LEU A 93 5.19 -1.36 -1.43
CA LEU A 93 5.73 -1.27 -2.79
C LEU A 93 6.41 0.09 -3.10
N PRO A 94 5.78 1.25 -2.89
CA PRO A 94 6.45 2.53 -3.10
C PRO A 94 7.62 2.72 -2.12
N LEU A 95 7.51 2.25 -0.87
CA LEU A 95 8.62 2.32 0.09
C LEU A 95 9.83 1.48 -0.34
N LEU A 96 9.59 0.30 -0.93
CA LEU A 96 10.64 -0.56 -1.47
C LEU A 96 11.40 0.17 -2.57
N LEU A 97 10.68 0.81 -3.48
CA LEU A 97 11.28 1.59 -4.56
C LEU A 97 12.06 2.80 -4.02
N ALA A 98 11.49 3.54 -3.07
CA ALA A 98 12.17 4.67 -2.44
C ALA A 98 13.39 4.24 -1.62
N SER A 99 13.45 2.98 -1.16
CA SER A 99 14.59 2.45 -0.41
C SER A 99 15.81 2.21 -1.30
N ILE A 100 15.66 2.08 -2.61
CA ILE A 100 16.79 2.02 -3.57
C ILE A 100 17.68 3.26 -3.42
N TYR A 101 17.09 4.44 -3.21
CA TYR A 101 17.85 5.66 -2.92
C TYR A 101 18.74 5.48 -1.68
N VAL A 102 18.19 4.90 -0.61
CA VAL A 102 18.92 4.68 0.65
C VAL A 102 20.07 3.69 0.44
N PHE A 103 19.87 2.63 -0.35
CA PHE A 103 20.94 1.71 -0.75
C PHE A 103 22.08 2.43 -1.47
N GLY A 104 21.74 3.28 -2.45
CA GLY A 104 22.74 4.02 -3.23
C GLY A 104 23.58 4.94 -2.35
N VAL A 105 22.95 5.83 -1.58
CA VAL A 105 23.67 6.84 -0.78
C VAL A 105 24.34 6.27 0.47
N ALA A 106 23.83 5.18 1.06
CA ALA A 106 24.51 4.48 2.15
C ALA A 106 25.86 3.90 1.70
N GLY A 107 25.99 3.51 0.42
CA GLY A 107 27.26 3.09 -0.18
C GLY A 107 28.36 4.16 -0.11
N PHE A 108 27.95 5.43 -0.15
CA PHE A 108 28.83 6.59 -0.04
C PHE A 108 29.00 7.09 1.41
N GLY A 109 28.42 6.41 2.39
CA GLY A 109 28.58 6.72 3.82
C GLY A 109 27.66 7.81 4.36
N PHE A 110 26.62 8.21 3.61
CA PHE A 110 25.61 9.14 4.12
C PHE A 110 24.67 8.45 5.11
N ASP A 111 24.46 9.09 6.26
CA ASP A 111 23.36 8.72 7.15
C ASP A 111 22.07 9.43 6.68
N VAL A 112 21.17 8.63 6.14
CA VAL A 112 19.90 9.11 5.57
C VAL A 112 18.68 8.51 6.25
N PHE A 113 18.86 7.95 7.46
CA PHE A 113 17.76 7.34 8.22
C PHE A 113 16.59 8.31 8.44
N ASN A 114 16.86 9.57 8.74
CA ASN A 114 15.83 10.59 8.94
C ASN A 114 15.00 10.84 7.66
N TYR A 115 15.64 10.84 6.49
CA TYR A 115 14.94 10.98 5.22
C TYR A 115 14.09 9.75 4.91
N TRP A 116 14.62 8.55 5.15
CA TRP A 116 13.86 7.31 5.00
C TRP A 116 12.64 7.28 5.93
N LEU A 117 12.78 7.68 7.19
CA LEU A 117 11.66 7.82 8.12
C LEU A 117 10.66 8.88 7.64
N GLY A 118 11.14 9.99 7.08
CA GLY A 118 10.30 11.00 6.43
C GLY A 118 9.47 10.42 5.28
N ILE A 119 10.05 9.56 4.45
CA ILE A 119 9.35 8.85 3.37
C ILE A 119 8.28 7.92 3.94
N VAL A 120 8.63 7.12 4.96
CA VAL A 120 7.66 6.25 5.66
C VAL A 120 6.49 7.07 6.20
N MET A 121 6.76 8.21 6.85
CA MET A 121 5.73 9.09 7.38
C MET A 121 4.85 9.69 6.28
N MET A 122 5.42 10.13 5.16
CA MET A 122 4.63 10.66 4.04
C MET A 122 3.78 9.56 3.39
N LEU A 123 4.28 8.33 3.26
CA LEU A 123 3.48 7.20 2.78
C LEU A 123 2.33 6.86 3.75
N PHE A 124 2.55 6.95 5.05
CA PHE A 124 1.50 6.80 6.05
C PHE A 124 0.43 7.89 5.95
N ILE A 125 0.83 9.17 5.79
CA ILE A 125 -0.12 10.29 5.57
C ILE A 125 -0.88 10.08 4.25
N SER A 126 -0.19 9.60 3.22
CA SER A 126 -0.79 9.25 1.93
C SER A 126 -1.88 8.18 2.08
N TRP A 127 -1.61 7.14 2.87
CA TRP A 127 -2.60 6.13 3.24
C TRP A 127 -3.78 6.73 4.02
N LEU A 128 -3.51 7.58 4.99
CA LEU A 128 -4.55 8.22 5.81
C LEU A 128 -5.51 9.04 4.95
N GLY A 129 -4.99 9.78 3.96
CA GLY A 129 -5.81 10.47 2.96
C GLY A 129 -6.72 9.51 2.19
N LEU A 130 -6.18 8.41 1.66
CA LEU A 130 -6.99 7.41 0.96
C LEU A 130 -8.04 6.76 1.87
N PHE A 131 -7.68 6.44 3.11
CA PHE A 131 -8.56 5.81 4.07
C PHE A 131 -9.73 6.72 4.46
N LEU A 132 -9.48 8.01 4.72
CA LEU A 132 -10.53 8.99 5.00
C LEU A 132 -11.48 9.16 3.82
N PHE A 133 -10.95 9.25 2.61
CA PHE A 133 -11.75 9.31 1.39
C PHE A 133 -12.65 8.08 1.29
N TYR A 134 -12.08 6.87 1.43
CA TYR A 134 -12.86 5.63 1.40
C TYR A 134 -13.97 5.62 2.46
N LYS A 135 -13.61 5.94 3.70
CA LYS A 135 -14.52 5.83 4.84
C LYS A 135 -15.72 6.77 4.70
N ASN A 136 -15.52 7.93 4.09
CA ASN A 136 -16.58 8.90 3.83
C ASN A 136 -17.36 8.60 2.54
N GLU A 137 -16.70 8.30 1.44
CA GLU A 137 -17.36 8.14 0.13
C GLU A 137 -18.11 6.81 0.01
N PHE A 138 -17.52 5.73 0.52
CA PHE A 138 -18.02 4.38 0.27
C PHE A 138 -18.63 3.70 1.49
N ASP A 139 -18.32 4.15 2.71
CA ASP A 139 -18.73 3.49 3.97
C ASP A 139 -19.54 4.40 4.91
N SER A 140 -19.96 5.57 4.43
CA SER A 140 -20.88 6.49 5.13
C SER A 140 -22.26 6.45 4.49
N GLU A 141 -23.32 6.46 5.30
CA GLU A 141 -24.70 6.58 4.81
C GLU A 141 -24.99 7.99 4.27
N ASN A 142 -24.29 9.00 4.80
CA ASN A 142 -24.38 10.40 4.37
C ASN A 142 -22.96 10.95 4.10
N PRO A 143 -22.37 10.69 2.92
CA PRO A 143 -21.05 11.20 2.56
C PRO A 143 -20.99 12.73 2.59
N ASN A 144 -19.96 13.29 3.24
CA ASN A 144 -19.74 14.73 3.26
C ASN A 144 -18.64 15.12 2.27
N LYS A 145 -18.98 15.95 1.27
CA LYS A 145 -18.02 16.43 0.26
C LYS A 145 -16.80 17.13 0.88
N ALA A 146 -16.96 17.84 2.00
CA ALA A 146 -15.85 18.51 2.68
C ALA A 146 -14.79 17.53 3.19
N VAL A 147 -15.20 16.35 3.68
CA VAL A 147 -14.28 15.31 4.14
C VAL A 147 -13.47 14.74 2.98
N ASN A 148 -14.09 14.54 1.81
CA ASN A 148 -13.36 14.11 0.61
C ASN A 148 -12.34 15.14 0.15
N VAL A 149 -12.69 16.44 0.19
CA VAL A 149 -11.77 17.53 -0.13
C VAL A 149 -10.57 17.52 0.84
N ILE A 150 -10.82 17.38 2.15
CA ILE A 150 -9.75 17.27 3.16
C ILE A 150 -8.87 16.04 2.87
N ALA A 151 -9.47 14.90 2.57
CA ALA A 151 -8.74 13.67 2.25
C ALA A 151 -7.85 13.82 1.01
N ILE A 152 -8.33 14.50 -0.03
CA ILE A 152 -7.56 14.85 -1.23
C ILE A 152 -6.42 15.80 -0.88
N ILE A 153 -6.65 16.82 -0.06
CA ILE A 153 -5.60 17.75 0.39
C ILE A 153 -4.51 17.02 1.16
N ILE A 154 -4.87 16.11 2.07
CA ILE A 154 -3.92 15.25 2.81
C ILE A 154 -3.09 14.41 1.83
N LYS A 155 -3.72 13.85 0.80
CA LYS A 155 -3.05 13.05 -0.23
C LYS A 155 -2.04 13.87 -1.03
N LEU A 156 -2.45 15.06 -1.47
CA LEU A 156 -1.59 16.00 -2.19
C LEU A 156 -0.44 16.50 -1.31
N PHE A 157 -0.69 16.75 -0.03
CA PHE A 157 0.35 17.10 0.95
C PHE A 157 1.38 15.99 1.08
N ALA A 158 0.96 14.73 1.16
CA ALA A 158 1.89 13.59 1.21
C ALA A 158 2.76 13.49 -0.06
N PHE A 159 2.17 13.67 -1.24
CA PHE A 159 2.94 13.67 -2.50
C PHE A 159 3.88 14.87 -2.60
N GLY A 160 3.44 16.06 -2.18
CA GLY A 160 4.28 17.25 -2.08
C GLY A 160 5.43 17.06 -1.09
N GLY A 161 5.18 16.37 0.03
CA GLY A 161 6.20 16.01 1.02
C GLY A 161 7.23 15.03 0.47
N LEU A 162 6.81 13.98 -0.25
CA LEU A 162 7.74 13.06 -0.94
C LEU A 162 8.59 13.80 -1.99
N PHE A 163 7.94 14.66 -2.79
CA PHE A 163 8.62 15.50 -3.77
C PHE A 163 9.64 16.46 -3.10
N TYR A 164 9.27 17.06 -1.97
CA TYR A 164 10.16 17.93 -1.22
C TYR A 164 11.36 17.15 -0.65
N ILE A 165 11.13 15.97 -0.07
CA ILE A 165 12.21 15.11 0.43
C ILE A 165 13.20 14.82 -0.70
N SER A 166 12.72 14.47 -1.91
CA SER A 166 13.61 14.23 -3.05
C SER A 166 14.46 15.42 -3.49
N THR A 167 14.13 16.65 -3.09
CA THR A 167 14.97 17.83 -3.37
C THR A 167 16.01 18.15 -2.30
N ILE A 168 15.83 17.65 -1.08
CA ILE A 168 16.69 17.98 0.08
C ILE A 168 17.56 16.82 0.56
N VAL A 169 17.34 15.63 0.01
CA VAL A 169 18.17 14.46 0.27
C VAL A 169 19.59 14.67 -0.26
N PRO A 170 20.63 14.14 0.43
CA PRO A 170 21.96 14.05 -0.13
C PRO A 170 21.92 13.33 -1.49
N ASN A 171 22.57 13.91 -2.49
CA ASN A 171 22.65 13.32 -3.82
C ASN A 171 24.11 13.04 -4.20
N THR A 172 24.35 11.84 -4.73
CA THR A 172 25.64 11.39 -5.25
C THR A 172 25.64 11.25 -6.76
N ALA A 173 24.52 10.88 -7.35
CA ALA A 173 24.29 10.86 -8.78
C ALA A 173 22.83 11.21 -9.10
N ASP A 174 21.98 10.20 -9.27
CA ASP A 174 20.59 10.30 -9.73
C ASP A 174 19.66 9.43 -8.84
N GLU A 175 20.13 9.01 -7.67
CA GLU A 175 19.40 8.09 -6.79
C GLU A 175 18.09 8.70 -6.24
N GLU A 176 18.01 10.03 -6.12
CA GLU A 176 16.80 10.73 -5.71
C GLU A 176 15.62 10.49 -6.66
N LYS A 177 15.89 10.12 -7.93
CA LYS A 177 14.87 9.72 -8.92
C LYS A 177 14.05 8.52 -8.48
N PHE A 178 14.57 7.65 -7.61
CA PHE A 178 13.80 6.54 -7.05
C PHE A 178 12.73 7.01 -6.07
N ILE A 179 12.94 8.12 -5.35
CA ILE A 179 11.91 8.75 -4.51
C ILE A 179 10.79 9.30 -5.39
N TYR A 180 11.13 10.01 -6.49
CA TYR A 180 10.12 10.49 -7.45
C TYR A 180 9.32 9.33 -8.07
N THR A 181 10.00 8.27 -8.50
CA THR A 181 9.34 7.09 -9.10
C THR A 181 8.43 6.39 -8.08
N SER A 182 8.75 6.46 -6.78
CA SER A 182 7.89 5.88 -5.72
C SER A 182 6.51 6.54 -5.66
N ILE A 183 6.39 7.82 -6.04
CA ILE A 183 5.11 8.52 -6.12
C ILE A 183 4.21 7.88 -7.17
N LEU A 184 4.77 7.48 -8.32
CA LEU A 184 4.02 6.80 -9.38
C LEU A 184 3.55 5.40 -8.94
N ILE A 185 4.41 4.66 -8.23
CA ILE A 185 4.04 3.36 -7.66
C ILE A 185 2.99 3.51 -6.56
N ASN A 186 3.05 4.57 -5.77
CA ASN A 186 2.03 4.87 -4.76
C ASN A 186 0.67 5.14 -5.42
N LEU A 187 0.62 5.96 -6.49
CA LEU A 187 -0.59 6.19 -7.28
C LEU A 187 -1.16 4.91 -7.89
N ALA A 188 -0.30 4.05 -8.46
CA ALA A 188 -0.72 2.76 -9.00
C ALA A 188 -1.30 1.85 -7.90
N SER A 189 -0.67 1.85 -6.72
CA SER A 189 -1.15 1.10 -5.56
C SER A 189 -2.48 1.63 -5.04
N ASP A 190 -2.66 2.94 -4.99
CA ASP A 190 -3.92 3.59 -4.62
C ASP A 190 -5.06 3.17 -5.56
N ALA A 191 -4.83 3.16 -6.87
CA ALA A 191 -5.85 2.77 -7.84
C ALA A 191 -6.34 1.32 -7.60
N LEU A 192 -5.41 0.41 -7.29
CA LEU A 192 -5.73 -0.99 -6.96
C LEU A 192 -6.42 -1.12 -5.59
N LEU A 193 -6.06 -0.28 -4.63
CA LEU A 193 -6.67 -0.25 -3.30
C LEU A 193 -8.08 0.36 -3.32
N VAL A 194 -8.34 1.40 -4.12
CA VAL A 194 -9.69 1.98 -4.31
C VAL A 194 -10.66 0.88 -4.76
N ARG A 195 -10.25 0.01 -5.69
CA ARG A 195 -11.05 -1.15 -6.07
C ARG A 195 -11.33 -2.08 -4.88
N SER A 196 -10.33 -2.39 -4.06
CA SER A 196 -10.50 -3.25 -2.89
C SER A 196 -11.49 -2.64 -1.89
N TYR A 197 -11.34 -1.34 -1.63
CA TYR A 197 -12.20 -0.56 -0.75
C TYR A 197 -13.65 -0.50 -1.26
N PHE A 198 -13.85 -0.25 -2.55
CA PHE A 198 -15.17 -0.25 -3.18
C PHE A 198 -15.86 -1.62 -3.05
N ASN A 199 -15.15 -2.71 -3.32
CA ASN A 199 -15.71 -4.06 -3.13
C ASN A 199 -16.05 -4.35 -1.65
N TYR A 200 -15.27 -3.81 -0.71
CA TYR A 200 -15.57 -3.96 0.71
C TYR A 200 -16.82 -3.18 1.14
N ALA A 201 -17.08 -2.01 0.56
CA ALA A 201 -18.33 -1.29 0.77
C ALA A 201 -19.54 -2.09 0.27
N LEU A 202 -19.47 -2.62 -0.96
CA LEU A 202 -20.52 -3.47 -1.53
C LEU A 202 -20.75 -4.76 -0.72
N TYR A 203 -19.67 -5.36 -0.21
CA TYR A 203 -19.76 -6.49 0.71
C TYR A 203 -20.60 -6.15 1.96
N LYS A 204 -20.37 -4.97 2.56
CA LYS A 204 -21.11 -4.55 3.75
C LYS A 204 -22.57 -4.22 3.45
N SER A 205 -22.86 -3.56 2.33
CA SER A 205 -24.22 -3.18 1.98
C SER A 205 -25.11 -4.41 1.80
N ILE A 206 -24.68 -5.39 0.99
CA ILE A 206 -25.46 -6.62 0.79
C ILE A 206 -25.61 -7.40 2.09
N LYS A 207 -24.56 -7.46 2.91
CA LYS A 207 -24.65 -8.18 4.18
C LYS A 207 -25.68 -7.54 5.13
N LYS A 208 -25.74 -6.20 5.17
CA LYS A 208 -26.75 -5.45 5.92
C LYS A 208 -28.16 -5.74 5.39
N ASP A 209 -28.34 -5.80 4.07
CA ASP A 209 -29.62 -6.10 3.45
C ASP A 209 -30.12 -7.51 3.80
N ILE A 210 -29.24 -8.52 3.73
CA ILE A 210 -29.56 -9.90 4.12
C ILE A 210 -29.92 -9.97 5.62
N GLU A 211 -29.17 -9.30 6.49
CA GLU A 211 -29.45 -9.26 7.94
C GLU A 211 -30.81 -8.60 8.22
N ASN A 212 -31.18 -7.54 7.50
CA ASN A 212 -32.47 -6.88 7.63
C ASN A 212 -33.63 -7.76 7.14
N GLU A 213 -33.50 -8.42 5.98
CA GLU A 213 -34.53 -9.33 5.45
C GLU A 213 -34.78 -10.52 6.38
N SER A 214 -33.71 -11.05 6.99
CA SER A 214 -33.78 -12.13 7.97
C SER A 214 -34.59 -11.76 9.22
N GLN A 215 -34.54 -10.49 9.64
CA GLN A 215 -35.28 -9.98 10.80
C GLN A 215 -36.76 -9.73 10.49
N VAL A 216 -37.09 -9.40 9.23
CA VAL A 216 -38.49 -9.16 8.78
C VAL A 216 -39.26 -10.49 8.60
N GLN A 217 -38.57 -11.59 8.26
CA GLN A 217 -39.20 -12.91 8.05
C GLN A 217 -39.46 -13.73 9.33
N THR A 218 -39.10 -13.20 10.50
CA THR A 218 -39.54 -13.72 11.81
C THR A 218 -40.62 -12.83 12.42
N PRO A 219 -41.88 -12.88 11.97
CA PRO A 219 -43.00 -12.41 12.77
C PRO A 219 -43.33 -13.45 13.86
N VAL A 220 -43.54 -12.96 15.07
CA VAL A 220 -44.02 -13.70 16.26
C VAL A 220 -45.35 -14.39 15.98
#